data_AF-A0A968FVI8-F1
#
_entry.id   AF-A0A968FVI8-F1
#
_cell.length_a   1.000
_cell.length_b   1.000
_cell.length_c   1.000
_cell.angle_alpha   90.00
_cell.angle_beta   90.00
_cell.angle_gamma   90.00
#
_symmetry.space_group_name_H-M   'P 1'
#
loop_
_entity.id
_entity.type
_entity.pdbx_description
1 polymer ?
#
loop_
_entity_poly.entity_id
_entity_poly.type
_entity_poly.pdbx_seq_one_letter_code
_entity_poly.pdbx_strand_id
1 'polypeptide(L)' 'QPAPAETQTAPASEETSPEEETEEIDLNHLFPDEDKDLNDLFPEPELRTLLKKVQRNKKDLNRMKGRFSENFNAGETE' A
#
# COMPACT_ATOMS: atom_id res chain seq x y z
N GLN A 1 -53.33 1.76 -14.84
CA GLN A 1 -51.97 1.89 -14.28
C GLN A 1 -51.95 1.21 -12.92
N PRO A 2 -50.85 0.56 -12.50
CA PRO A 2 -49.60 1.25 -12.23
C PRO A 2 -48.35 0.64 -12.88
N ALA A 3 -47.34 1.48 -13.03
CA ALA A 3 -45.95 1.10 -13.28
C ALA A 3 -45.24 0.85 -11.94
N PRO A 4 -44.26 -0.04 -11.87
CA PRO A 4 -43.12 0.10 -10.97
C PRO A 4 -41.97 0.72 -11.79
N ALA A 5 -41.61 1.99 -11.56
CA ALA A 5 -40.72 2.42 -10.49
C ALA A 5 -39.40 1.65 -10.53
N GLU A 6 -38.40 2.35 -11.06
CA GLU A 6 -37.00 1.98 -11.18
C GLU A 6 -36.43 1.54 -9.82
N THR A 7 -35.60 0.50 -9.82
CA THR A 7 -34.51 0.41 -8.85
C THR A 7 -33.28 -0.09 -9.60
N GLN A 8 -32.44 0.90 -9.87
CA GLN A 8 -31.07 0.84 -10.34
C GLN A 8 -30.25 -0.11 -9.46
N THR A 9 -30.00 -1.34 -9.92
CA THR A 9 -28.98 -2.22 -9.35
C THR A 9 -27.67 -1.94 -10.09
N ALA A 10 -27.00 -0.85 -9.70
CA ALA A 10 -25.60 -0.61 -10.03
C ALA A 10 -24.75 -1.77 -9.47
N PRO A 11 -23.63 -2.13 -10.12
CA PRO A 11 -22.94 -3.38 -9.87
C PRO A 11 -22.48 -3.42 -8.42
N ALA A 12 -22.60 -4.61 -7.81
CA ALA A 12 -21.88 -4.94 -6.60
C ALA A 12 -20.42 -4.54 -6.84
N SER A 13 -20.03 -3.42 -6.24
CA SER A 13 -18.63 -3.16 -5.96
C SER A 13 -18.23 -4.35 -5.12
N GLU A 14 -17.43 -5.23 -5.71
CA GLU A 14 -16.56 -6.14 -5.00
C GLU A 14 -15.62 -5.24 -4.18
N GLU A 15 -16.17 -4.70 -3.10
CA GLU A 15 -15.44 -4.19 -1.96
C GLU A 15 -14.73 -5.42 -1.43
N THR A 16 -13.55 -5.66 -1.99
CA THR A 16 -12.56 -6.60 -1.50
C THR A 16 -12.52 -6.43 0.00
N SER A 17 -13.03 -7.45 0.69
CA SER A 17 -13.32 -7.49 2.11
C SER A 17 -12.24 -6.79 2.92
N PRO A 18 -12.55 -5.80 3.77
CA PRO A 18 -11.59 -5.31 4.76
C PRO A 18 -11.52 -6.30 5.95
N GLU A 19 -11.34 -7.59 5.64
CA GLU A 19 -10.79 -8.60 6.53
C GLU A 19 -9.40 -8.96 5.99
N GLU A 20 -8.59 -7.97 5.58
CA GLU A 20 -7.14 -8.15 5.65
C GLU A 20 -6.83 -8.18 7.14
N GLU A 21 -6.84 -9.39 7.67
CA GLU A 21 -6.02 -9.90 8.75
C GLU A 21 -5.17 -8.78 9.34
N THR A 22 -5.42 -8.41 10.60
CA THR A 22 -4.48 -7.60 11.38
C THR A 22 -3.20 -8.38 11.50
N GLU A 23 -2.44 -8.45 10.40
CA GLU A 23 -1.11 -9.00 10.37
C GLU A 23 -0.37 -8.22 11.46
N GLU A 24 0.31 -8.95 12.33
CA GLU A 24 1.12 -8.34 13.37
C GLU A 24 2.32 -7.68 12.70
N ILE A 25 2.08 -6.48 12.16
CA ILE A 25 3.07 -5.70 11.45
C ILE A 25 4.04 -5.14 12.48
N ASP A 26 5.26 -5.68 12.47
CA ASP A 26 6.34 -5.13 13.28
C ASP A 26 6.95 -3.91 12.57
N LEU A 27 6.68 -2.74 13.13
CA LEU A 27 7.19 -1.48 12.62
C LEU A 27 8.69 -1.30 12.85
N ASN A 28 9.25 -1.86 13.92
CA ASN A 28 10.69 -1.78 14.21
C ASN A 28 11.49 -2.60 13.18
N HIS A 29 10.93 -3.70 12.67
CA HIS A 29 11.53 -4.43 11.55
C HIS A 29 11.39 -3.70 10.20
N LEU A 30 10.31 -2.94 9.99
CA LEU A 30 10.10 -2.18 8.75
C LEU A 30 10.95 -0.91 8.67
N PHE A 31 11.21 -0.28 9.82
CA PHE A 31 11.97 0.96 9.97
C PHE A 31 13.06 0.79 11.04
N PRO A 32 14.10 -0.02 10.75
CA PRO A 32 15.16 -0.30 11.72
C PRO A 32 16.05 0.90 12.03
N ASP A 33 15.99 1.96 11.22
CA ASP A 33 16.75 3.19 11.38
C ASP A 33 16.13 4.16 12.42
N GLU A 34 14.93 3.87 12.92
CA GLU A 34 14.29 4.72 13.92
C GLU A 34 14.79 4.36 15.33
N ASP A 35 15.23 5.36 16.09
CA ASP A 35 15.68 5.19 17.47
C ASP A 35 14.55 4.89 18.46
N LYS A 36 13.29 5.01 18.03
CA LYS A 36 12.09 4.87 18.87
C LYS A 36 11.36 3.57 18.55
N ASP A 37 10.76 2.97 19.56
CA ASP A 37 9.88 1.82 19.37
C ASP A 37 8.58 2.25 18.69
N LEU A 38 8.48 2.00 17.39
CA LEU A 38 7.32 2.35 16.61
C LEU A 38 6.11 1.48 16.94
N ASN A 39 6.31 0.25 17.43
CA ASN A 39 5.19 -0.60 17.84
C ASN A 39 4.50 -0.05 19.10
N ASP A 40 5.25 0.59 19.98
CA ASP A 40 4.75 1.28 21.17
C ASP A 40 4.09 2.63 20.82
N LEU A 41 4.69 3.39 19.89
CA LEU A 41 4.12 4.66 19.43
C LEU A 41 2.84 4.49 18.60
N PHE A 42 2.75 3.40 17.84
CA PHE A 42 1.63 3.10 16.96
C PHE A 42 1.07 1.70 17.29
N PRO A 43 0.33 1.55 18.40
CA PRO A 43 -0.32 0.29 18.75
C PRO A 43 -1.51 -0.02 17.83
N GLU A 44 -2.05 1.01 17.17
CA GLU A 44 -3.22 0.89 16.31
C GLU A 44 -2.91 0.09 15.02
N PRO A 45 -3.68 -0.96 14.73
CA PRO A 45 -3.42 -1.83 13.58
C PRO A 45 -3.57 -1.11 12.23
N GLU A 46 -4.44 -0.10 12.15
CA GLU A 46 -4.62 0.72 10.96
C GLU A 46 -3.36 1.52 10.62
N LEU A 47 -2.74 2.14 11.63
CA LEU A 47 -1.51 2.92 11.44
C LEU A 47 -0.34 2.02 11.04
N ARG A 48 -0.24 0.82 11.62
CA ARG A 48 0.77 -0.16 11.23
C ARG A 48 0.62 -0.57 9.76
N THR A 49 -0.61 -0.82 9.34
CA THR A 49 -0.96 -1.14 7.95
C THR A 49 -0.61 0.00 7.00
N LEU A 50 -0.90 1.25 7.39
CA LEU A 50 -0.55 2.43 6.60
C LEU A 50 0.97 2.54 6.41
N LEU A 51 1.75 2.40 7.49
CA LEU A 51 3.20 2.49 7.44
C LEU A 51 3.82 1.37 6.59
N LYS A 52 3.30 0.13 6.67
CA LYS A 52 3.69 -0.97 5.78
C LYS A 52 3.42 -0.62 4.30
N LYS A 53 2.26 -0.05 3.98
CA LYS A 53 1.90 0.38 2.62
C LYS A 53 2.85 1.48 2.11
N VAL A 54 3.18 2.46 2.94
CA VAL A 54 4.15 3.52 2.61
C VAL A 54 5.54 2.93 2.34
N GLN A 55 6.01 2.04 3.19
CA GLN A 55 7.33 1.40 3.01
C GLN A 55 7.39 0.55 1.74
N ARG A 56 6.31 -0.16 1.41
CA ARG A 56 6.17 -0.89 0.15
C ARG A 56 6.20 0.05 -1.06
N ASN A 57 5.40 1.11 -1.03
CA ASN A 57 5.37 2.11 -2.10
C ASN A 57 6.75 2.77 -2.33
N LYS A 58 7.46 3.11 -1.26
CA LYS A 58 8.84 3.64 -1.32
C LYS A 58 9.80 2.63 -1.98
N LYS A 59 9.73 1.34 -1.63
CA LYS A 59 10.53 0.30 -2.27
C LYS A 59 10.20 0.14 -3.75
N ASP A 60 8.92 0.14 -4.10
CA ASP A 60 8.44 0.04 -5.49
C ASP A 60 8.92 1.23 -6.34
N LEU A 61 8.80 2.45 -5.82
CA LEU A 61 9.28 3.65 -6.51
C LEU A 61 10.81 3.60 -6.70
N ASN A 62 11.56 3.21 -5.67
CA ASN A 62 13.02 3.06 -5.79
C ASN A 62 13.40 1.98 -6.80
N ARG A 63 12.67 0.87 -6.86
CA ARG A 63 12.86 -0.19 -7.85
C ARG A 63 12.57 0.30 -9.26
N MET A 64 11.50 1.09 -9.45
CA MET A 64 11.22 1.72 -10.74
C MET A 64 12.34 2.69 -11.13
N LYS A 65 12.74 3.58 -10.21
CA LYS A 65 13.83 4.53 -10.43
C LYS A 65 15.15 3.83 -10.78
N GLY A 66 15.47 2.71 -10.13
CA GLY A 66 16.65 1.90 -10.46
C GLY A 66 16.64 1.42 -11.91
N ARG A 67 15.51 0.87 -12.38
CA ARG A 67 15.37 0.41 -13.77
C ARG A 67 15.41 1.56 -14.79
N PHE A 68 14.81 2.71 -14.49
CA PHE A 68 14.94 3.88 -15.36
C PHE A 68 16.38 4.42 -15.35
N SER A 69 17.09 4.42 -14.22
CA SER A 69 18.47 4.91 -14.15
C SER A 69 19.49 3.99 -14.84
N GLU A 70 19.27 2.68 -14.89
CA GLU A 70 20.12 1.74 -15.65
C GLU A 70 19.88 1.85 -17.17
N ASN A 71 18.63 2.00 -17.62
CA ASN A 71 18.30 2.08 -19.04
C ASN A 71 18.74 3.39 -19.73
N PHE A 72 18.95 4.49 -18.99
CA PHE A 72 19.44 5.75 -19.56
C PHE A 72 20.98 5.83 -19.67
N ASN A 73 21.72 4.93 -19.03
CA ASN A 73 23.19 4.90 -19.11
C ASN A 73 23.72 3.81 -20.08
N ALA A 74 22.83 2.96 -20.60
CA ALA A 74 23.17 1.88 -21.55
C ALA A 74 23.03 2.29 -23.03
N GLY A 75 22.80 3.58 -23.32
CA GLY A 75 22.54 4.10 -24.67
C GLY A 75 23.54 5.14 -25.18
N GLU A 76 24.62 5.43 -24.46
CA GLU A 76 25.64 6.39 -24.87
C GLU A 76 27.06 5.80 -24.71
N THR A 77 27.33 4.69 -25.39
CA THR A 77 28.68 4.35 -25.83
C THR A 77 28.59 3.65 -27.18
N GLU A 78 29.19 4.33 -28.17
CA GLU A 78 29.58 3.90 -29.53
C GLU A 78 28.55 4.01 -30.66
#